data_AF-A0AAU4KD33-F1
#
_entry.id   AF-A0AAU4KD33-F1
#
_cell.length_a   1.000
_cell.length_b   1.000
_cell.length_c   1.000
_cell.angle_alpha   90.00
_cell.angle_beta   90.00
_cell.angle_gamma   90.00
#
_symmetry.space_group_name_H-M   'P 1'
#
loop_
_entity.id
_entity.type
_entity.pdbx_description
1 polymer ?
#
loop_
_entity_poly.entity_id
_entity_poly.type
_entity_poly.pdbx_seq_one_letter_code
_entity_poly.pdbx_strand_id
1 'polypeptide(L)'
;MTTAPRIPSAVEVNLAEQLSAFAREFVADLEAQGRLVEAGGAGVLERLRTQVEAGQNCPEAYHAAVDTIVEDCGYPSEVAMRIATALNRKGLIPGDDVEPRHDHAHAPGSDARHDHAHAPGPDIEEPVPGDEDSEPRHDRAPAPVPDHREPVPGGADPGARHDRASIASPLVPPARGAIVLHLADRGAGRAMAEHGAAPVPQRVDGQVPRVRPAAARSRPVGWGSASARAVSVAASLQSDHLARLEAMQIKADGERVTVAIKATCLDDWEYWLDAIGAPRNVRTRTAGHAQVAAGTLDGVAVHLTAHGVPELLQEASDTAADPFFLWGRIYDLGVGQVDRADRIWLSLGRRQDERGMPLLVLRGTDGPPYPLASIVMAHGPLTATPLPSGGITGDSA
;
A
#
# COMPACT_ATOMS: atom_id res chain seq x y z
N MET A 1 -29.63 -19.21 -61.49
CA MET A 1 -29.79 -18.18 -60.44
C MET A 1 -28.51 -17.37 -60.42
N THR A 2 -28.52 -16.18 -61.00
CA THR A 2 -27.35 -15.33 -61.16
C THR A 2 -27.52 -14.16 -60.19
N THR A 3 -26.75 -14.15 -59.10
CA THR A 3 -26.76 -13.06 -58.11
C THR A 3 -26.05 -11.85 -58.70
N ALA A 4 -26.80 -10.77 -58.89
CA ALA A 4 -26.24 -9.51 -59.38
C ALA A 4 -25.28 -8.90 -58.34
N PRO A 5 -24.14 -8.35 -58.76
CA PRO A 5 -23.18 -7.72 -57.87
C PRO A 5 -23.80 -6.46 -57.24
N ARG A 6 -23.75 -6.38 -55.91
CA ARG A 6 -24.19 -5.22 -55.15
C ARG A 6 -23.17 -4.11 -55.33
N ILE A 7 -23.55 -3.06 -56.05
CA ILE A 7 -22.73 -1.86 -56.19
C ILE A 7 -22.79 -1.12 -54.84
N PRO A 8 -21.67 -0.93 -54.14
CA PRO A 8 -21.65 -0.21 -52.87
C PRO A 8 -22.13 1.22 -53.08
N SER A 9 -22.96 1.69 -52.17
CA SER A 9 -23.50 3.05 -52.27
C SER A 9 -22.38 4.08 -52.07
N ALA A 10 -22.50 5.27 -52.67
CA ALA A 10 -21.53 6.35 -52.49
C ALA A 10 -21.29 6.71 -51.01
N VAL A 11 -22.29 6.47 -50.17
CA VAL A 11 -22.21 6.66 -48.71
C VAL A 11 -21.29 5.61 -48.06
N GLU A 12 -21.37 4.34 -48.47
CA GLU A 12 -20.51 3.28 -47.95
C GLU A 12 -19.04 3.51 -48.32
N VAL A 13 -18.79 4.02 -49.54
CA VAL A 13 -17.43 4.37 -49.98
C VAL A 13 -16.87 5.54 -49.17
N ASN A 14 -17.66 6.59 -48.98
CA ASN A 14 -17.23 7.75 -48.19
C ASN A 14 -16.95 7.39 -46.72
N LEU A 15 -17.81 6.56 -46.11
CA LEU A 15 -17.62 6.10 -44.75
C LEU A 15 -16.37 5.23 -44.61
N ALA A 16 -16.11 4.34 -45.57
CA ALA A 16 -14.91 3.51 -45.58
C ALA A 16 -13.63 4.36 -45.70
N GLU A 17 -13.64 5.41 -46.51
CA GLU A 17 -12.52 6.36 -46.62
C GLU A 17 -12.28 7.12 -45.32
N GLN A 18 -13.34 7.63 -44.67
CA GLN A 18 -13.22 8.35 -43.40
C GLN A 18 -12.69 7.44 -42.29
N LEU A 19 -13.19 6.21 -42.17
CA LEU A 19 -12.70 5.25 -41.19
C LEU A 19 -11.24 4.84 -41.45
N SER A 20 -10.85 4.71 -42.71
CA SER A 20 -9.47 4.41 -43.10
C SER A 20 -8.51 5.57 -42.83
N ALA A 21 -8.96 6.82 -42.98
CA ALA A 21 -8.20 7.99 -42.59
C ALA A 21 -8.00 8.06 -41.07
N PHE A 22 -9.08 7.90 -40.30
CA PHE A 22 -9.04 7.90 -38.83
C PHE A 22 -8.16 6.78 -38.27
N ALA A 23 -8.28 5.56 -38.81
CA ALA A 23 -7.47 4.43 -38.37
C ALA A 23 -5.97 4.67 -38.58
N ARG A 24 -5.58 5.32 -39.69
CA ARG A 24 -4.17 5.65 -39.96
C ARG A 24 -3.63 6.71 -39.00
N GLU A 25 -4.42 7.74 -38.70
CA GLU A 25 -4.04 8.78 -37.74
C GLU A 25 -3.90 8.21 -36.32
N PHE A 26 -4.82 7.34 -35.92
CA PHE A 26 -4.77 6.66 -34.61
C PHE A 26 -3.56 5.72 -34.48
N VAL A 27 -3.22 4.96 -35.52
CA VAL A 27 -2.02 4.10 -35.51
C VAL A 27 -0.75 4.95 -35.43
N ALA A 28 -0.67 6.06 -36.17
CA ALA A 28 0.47 6.97 -36.12
C ALA A 28 0.64 7.62 -34.74
N ASP A 29 -0.46 7.97 -34.05
CA ASP A 29 -0.42 8.49 -32.68
C ASP A 29 0.08 7.42 -31.67
N LEU A 30 -0.39 6.17 -31.80
CA LEU A 30 0.12 5.07 -30.97
C LEU A 30 1.60 4.75 -31.21
N GLU A 31 2.07 4.87 -32.46
CA GLU A 31 3.49 4.76 -32.80
C GLU A 31 4.31 5.92 -32.21
N ALA A 32 3.82 7.17 -32.33
CA ALA A 32 4.47 8.35 -31.76
C ALA A 32 4.58 8.29 -30.23
N GLN A 33 3.60 7.68 -29.56
CA GLN A 33 3.61 7.44 -28.11
C GLN A 33 4.45 6.23 -27.69
N GLY A 34 5.05 5.49 -28.63
CA GLY A 34 5.82 4.27 -28.35
C GLY A 34 4.96 3.14 -27.76
N ARG A 35 3.63 3.18 -27.97
CA ARG A 35 2.67 2.19 -27.44
C ARG A 35 2.37 1.08 -28.44
N LEU A 36 2.67 1.29 -29.72
CA LEU A 36 2.69 0.22 -30.70
C LEU A 36 3.98 -0.60 -30.52
N VAL A 37 3.86 -1.79 -29.97
CA VAL A 37 4.93 -2.80 -30.05
C VAL A 37 5.03 -3.20 -31.52
N GLU A 38 6.19 -3.00 -32.15
CA GLU A 38 6.43 -3.33 -33.56
C GLU A 38 5.79 -4.68 -33.94
N ALA A 39 5.26 -4.76 -35.16
CA ALA A 39 4.81 -5.99 -35.81
C ALA A 39 6.00 -6.94 -36.01
N GLY A 40 6.37 -7.58 -34.91
CA GLY A 40 7.60 -8.32 -34.60
C GLY A 40 7.58 -8.82 -33.14
N GLY A 41 6.67 -8.29 -32.33
CA GLY A 41 6.37 -8.69 -30.96
C GLY A 41 5.89 -10.13 -30.75
N ALA A 42 5.69 -10.94 -31.81
CA ALA A 42 5.46 -12.37 -31.63
C ALA A 42 6.62 -13.03 -30.85
N GLY A 43 7.86 -12.63 -31.11
CA GLY A 43 9.02 -13.14 -30.36
C GLY A 43 9.17 -12.54 -28.96
N VAL A 44 8.57 -11.37 -28.69
CA VAL A 44 8.53 -10.78 -27.34
C VAL A 44 7.43 -11.44 -26.52
N LEU A 45 6.25 -11.65 -27.11
CA LEU A 45 5.14 -12.38 -26.51
C LEU A 45 5.47 -13.86 -26.31
N GLU A 46 6.20 -14.49 -27.24
CA GLU A 46 6.70 -15.86 -27.08
C GLU A 46 7.75 -15.90 -25.97
N ARG A 47 8.69 -14.94 -25.89
CA ARG A 47 9.61 -14.83 -24.75
C ARG A 47 8.90 -14.59 -23.42
N LEU A 48 7.89 -13.71 -23.38
CA LEU A 48 7.11 -13.43 -22.18
C LEU A 48 6.31 -14.67 -21.76
N ARG A 49 5.71 -15.37 -22.73
CA ARG A 49 5.01 -16.63 -22.50
C ARG A 49 5.96 -17.72 -22.00
N THR A 50 7.13 -17.90 -22.61
CA THR A 50 8.16 -18.83 -22.13
C THR A 50 8.66 -18.46 -20.75
N GLN A 51 8.78 -17.16 -20.43
CA GLN A 51 9.18 -16.69 -19.11
C GLN A 51 8.10 -16.95 -18.05
N VAL A 52 6.82 -16.79 -18.41
CA VAL A 52 5.68 -17.10 -17.53
C VAL A 52 5.51 -18.62 -17.36
N GLU A 53 5.62 -19.40 -18.43
CA GLU A 53 5.56 -20.86 -18.37
C GLU A 53 6.77 -21.46 -17.63
N ALA A 54 7.96 -20.84 -17.72
CA ALA A 54 9.11 -21.21 -16.90
C ALA A 54 8.90 -20.84 -15.43
N GLY A 55 8.25 -19.71 -15.13
CA GLY A 55 7.88 -19.31 -13.78
C GLY A 55 6.81 -20.21 -13.14
N GLN A 56 5.87 -20.72 -13.94
CA GLN A 56 4.83 -21.64 -13.48
C GLN A 56 5.34 -23.06 -13.20
N ASN A 57 6.51 -23.42 -13.73
CA ASN A 57 7.18 -24.69 -13.47
C ASN A 57 8.36 -24.55 -12.50
N CYS A 58 8.44 -23.45 -11.74
CA CYS A 58 9.45 -23.32 -10.71
C CYS A 58 9.15 -24.30 -9.55
N PRO A 59 10.18 -24.95 -8.98
CA PRO A 59 10.03 -25.80 -7.79
C PRO A 59 9.37 -25.04 -6.63
N GLU A 60 8.65 -25.74 -5.76
CA GLU A 60 7.97 -25.14 -4.61
C GLU A 60 8.96 -24.40 -3.69
N ALA A 61 10.18 -24.92 -3.56
CA ALA A 61 11.29 -24.28 -2.85
C ALA A 61 11.67 -22.89 -3.41
N TYR A 62 11.46 -22.63 -4.70
CA TYR A 62 11.70 -21.32 -5.30
C TYR A 62 10.65 -20.29 -4.84
N HIS A 63 9.38 -20.70 -4.81
CA HIS A 63 8.29 -19.84 -4.33
C HIS A 63 8.47 -19.53 -2.84
N ALA A 64 8.79 -20.55 -2.03
CA ALA A 64 9.12 -20.36 -0.62
C ALA A 64 10.24 -19.35 -0.41
N ALA A 65 11.33 -19.43 -1.20
CA ALA A 65 12.43 -18.47 -1.11
C ALA A 65 12.01 -17.04 -1.48
N VAL A 66 11.16 -16.86 -2.51
CA VAL A 66 10.63 -15.53 -2.87
C VAL A 66 9.80 -14.95 -1.72
N ASP A 67 8.91 -15.76 -1.13
CA ASP A 67 8.04 -15.32 -0.05
C ASP A 67 8.85 -14.96 1.19
N THR A 68 9.85 -15.77 1.58
CA THR A 68 10.78 -15.45 2.67
C THR A 68 11.52 -14.12 2.42
N ILE A 69 11.98 -13.85 1.21
CA ILE A 69 12.67 -12.58 0.89
C ILE A 69 11.70 -11.38 0.96
N VAL A 70 10.43 -11.58 0.58
CA VAL A 70 9.42 -10.52 0.69
C VAL A 70 9.06 -10.26 2.15
N GLU A 71 8.82 -11.31 2.93
CA GLU A 71 8.33 -11.23 4.30
C GLU A 71 9.42 -10.82 5.29
N ASP A 72 10.58 -11.49 5.27
CA ASP A 72 11.63 -11.28 6.27
C ASP A 72 12.53 -10.08 5.93
N CYS A 73 12.77 -9.85 4.63
CA CYS A 73 13.68 -8.81 4.18
C CYS A 73 12.94 -7.55 3.66
N GLY A 74 11.61 -7.59 3.49
CA GLY A 74 10.80 -6.44 3.08
C GLY A 74 11.04 -5.97 1.65
N TYR A 75 11.64 -6.78 0.79
CA TYR A 75 11.87 -6.41 -0.61
C TYR A 75 10.58 -6.48 -1.44
N PRO A 76 10.40 -5.60 -2.44
CA PRO A 76 9.34 -5.75 -3.43
C PRO A 76 9.43 -7.10 -4.15
N SER A 77 8.28 -7.69 -4.49
CA SER A 77 8.19 -9.03 -5.10
C SER A 77 9.07 -9.19 -6.36
N GLU A 78 9.18 -8.16 -7.22
CA GLU A 78 10.06 -8.20 -8.38
C GLU A 78 11.55 -8.30 -8.02
N VAL A 79 11.97 -7.59 -6.96
CA VAL A 79 13.34 -7.63 -6.46
C VAL A 79 13.62 -8.98 -5.80
N ALA A 80 12.66 -9.47 -5.00
CA ALA A 80 12.72 -10.80 -4.38
C ALA A 80 12.83 -11.92 -5.43
N MET A 81 12.07 -11.85 -6.52
CA MET A 81 12.18 -12.77 -7.67
C MET A 81 13.58 -12.74 -8.31
N ARG A 82 14.16 -11.56 -8.50
CA ARG A 82 15.52 -11.45 -9.08
C ARG A 82 16.57 -12.05 -8.14
N ILE A 83 16.43 -11.83 -6.84
CA ILE A 83 17.31 -12.41 -5.81
C ILE A 83 17.15 -13.93 -5.80
N ALA A 84 15.92 -14.45 -5.71
CA ALA A 84 15.64 -15.88 -5.74
C ALA A 84 16.15 -16.54 -7.02
N THR A 85 16.01 -15.89 -8.18
CA THR A 85 16.58 -16.38 -9.46
C THR A 85 18.11 -16.47 -9.38
N ALA A 86 18.77 -15.47 -8.80
CA ALA A 86 20.22 -15.48 -8.63
C ALA A 86 20.69 -16.56 -7.64
N LEU A 87 19.94 -16.78 -6.55
CA LEU A 87 20.21 -17.85 -5.58
C LEU A 87 20.01 -19.24 -6.20
N ASN A 88 18.93 -19.43 -6.97
CA ASN A 88 18.66 -20.68 -7.67
C ASN A 88 19.76 -21.01 -8.68
N ARG A 89 20.21 -20.02 -9.47
CA ARG A 89 21.34 -20.19 -10.41
C ARG A 89 22.65 -20.56 -9.72
N LYS A 90 22.83 -20.17 -8.46
CA LYS A 90 23.99 -20.53 -7.65
C LYS A 90 23.83 -21.87 -6.91
N GLY A 91 22.70 -22.56 -7.07
CA GLY A 91 22.39 -23.79 -6.32
C GLY A 91 22.24 -23.56 -4.82
N LEU A 92 21.90 -22.34 -4.39
CA LEU A 92 21.75 -21.97 -2.98
C LEU A 92 20.32 -22.16 -2.47
N ILE A 93 19.37 -22.43 -3.36
CA ILE A 93 18.03 -22.86 -2.99
C ILE A 93 18.06 -24.40 -2.96
N PRO A 94 17.73 -25.04 -1.83
CA PRO A 94 17.67 -26.50 -1.75
C PRO A 94 16.74 -27.02 -2.84
N GLY A 95 17.25 -27.88 -3.73
CA GLY A 95 16.41 -28.58 -4.69
C GLY A 95 15.65 -29.71 -3.99
N ASP A 96 14.41 -29.96 -4.43
CA ASP A 96 13.54 -31.02 -3.87
C ASP A 96 14.05 -32.46 -4.11
N ASP A 97 15.16 -32.63 -4.83
CA ASP A 97 15.71 -33.93 -5.25
C ASP A 97 16.75 -34.55 -4.29
N VAL A 98 17.00 -33.96 -3.12
CA VAL A 98 17.82 -34.63 -2.09
C VAL A 98 16.88 -35.39 -1.16
N GLU A 99 16.38 -36.53 -1.64
CA GLU A 99 15.84 -37.57 -0.78
C GLU A 99 16.92 -37.89 0.27
N PRO A 100 16.66 -37.65 1.57
CA PRO A 100 17.68 -37.84 2.60
C PRO A 100 18.07 -39.31 2.58
N ARG A 101 19.29 -39.60 2.09
CA ARG A 101 19.91 -40.90 2.29
C ARG A 101 20.02 -41.12 3.79
N HIS A 102 19.07 -41.86 4.33
CA HIS A 102 19.15 -42.47 5.64
C HIS A 102 20.25 -43.51 5.58
N ASP A 103 21.50 -43.07 5.72
CA ASP A 103 22.61 -43.95 6.06
C ASP A 103 22.38 -44.44 7.48
N HIS A 104 21.77 -45.62 7.56
CA HIS A 104 21.68 -46.40 8.77
C HIS A 104 23.07 -46.89 9.19
N ALA A 105 23.38 -46.58 10.45
CA ALA A 105 24.15 -47.37 11.40
C ALA A 105 25.67 -47.54 11.15
N HIS A 106 26.46 -46.94 12.05
CA HIS A 106 27.23 -47.70 13.02
C HIS A 106 27.54 -46.86 14.27
N ALA A 107 27.08 -47.35 15.42
CA ALA A 107 27.56 -46.99 16.75
C ALA A 107 28.73 -47.92 17.15
N PRO A 108 29.31 -47.81 18.35
CA PRO A 108 29.83 -46.64 19.06
C PRO A 108 31.29 -46.85 19.51
N GLY A 109 31.94 -45.79 19.97
CA GLY A 109 33.04 -45.90 20.94
C GLY A 109 34.32 -45.22 20.50
N SER A 110 34.72 -44.21 21.25
CA SER A 110 35.98 -44.23 22.00
C SER A 110 36.19 -42.88 22.67
N ASP A 111 36.48 -42.96 23.96
CA ASP A 111 37.12 -41.93 24.78
C ASP A 111 38.19 -41.15 24.04
N ALA A 112 38.16 -39.82 24.16
CA ALA A 112 39.38 -39.02 24.16
C ALA A 112 39.15 -37.70 24.90
N ARG A 113 39.68 -37.65 26.11
CA ARG A 113 39.95 -36.44 26.90
C ARG A 113 41.00 -35.58 26.18
N HIS A 114 40.73 -34.30 25.97
CA HIS A 114 41.67 -33.17 25.87
C HIS A 114 40.81 -31.95 26.28
N ASP A 115 40.97 -31.28 27.42
CA ASP A 115 42.15 -30.74 28.12
C ASP A 115 42.99 -29.79 27.27
N HIS A 116 43.12 -28.53 27.75
CA HIS A 116 43.73 -27.31 27.19
C HIS A 116 42.76 -26.28 26.60
N ALA A 117 42.87 -24.98 26.89
CA ALA A 117 43.67 -24.24 27.86
C ALA A 117 43.11 -22.81 27.89
N HIS A 118 43.14 -22.19 29.07
CA HIS A 118 43.01 -20.75 29.26
C HIS A 118 43.96 -19.96 28.38
N ALA A 119 43.46 -18.86 27.80
CA ALA A 119 44.26 -17.65 27.59
C ALA A 119 43.39 -16.39 27.74
N PRO A 120 43.93 -15.27 28.27
CA PRO A 120 43.17 -14.14 28.82
C PRO A 120 43.24 -12.86 27.97
N GLY A 121 42.26 -11.96 28.17
CA GLY A 121 42.35 -10.51 27.93
C GLY A 121 42.42 -10.04 26.47
N PRO A 122 42.05 -8.78 26.16
CA PRO A 122 42.43 -7.62 26.96
C PRO A 122 41.28 -6.70 27.38
N ASP A 123 41.59 -5.96 28.42
CA ASP A 123 40.84 -4.89 29.05
C ASP A 123 40.47 -3.77 28.08
N ILE A 124 39.23 -3.31 28.13
CA ILE A 124 38.84 -2.01 27.58
C ILE A 124 38.49 -1.13 28.78
N GLU A 125 39.40 -0.22 29.08
CA GLU A 125 39.25 0.87 30.04
C GLU A 125 38.10 1.79 29.61
N GLU A 126 37.07 1.91 30.44
CA GLU A 126 36.13 3.03 30.40
C GLU A 126 36.78 4.27 31.04
N PRO A 127 36.80 5.43 30.35
CA PRO A 127 37.09 6.69 31.02
C PRO A 127 35.83 7.24 31.69
N VAL A 128 35.87 7.23 33.02
CA VAL A 128 35.08 8.10 33.90
C VAL A 128 35.59 9.54 33.77
N PRO A 129 34.68 10.51 33.62
CA PRO A 129 34.75 11.77 34.35
C PRO A 129 33.50 11.86 35.23
N GLY A 130 33.59 12.03 36.55
CA GLY A 130 34.45 13.00 37.23
C GLY A 130 33.60 14.26 37.42
N ASP A 131 32.93 14.29 38.57
CA ASP A 131 32.44 15.41 39.39
C ASP A 131 32.31 16.80 38.75
N GLU A 132 31.21 17.49 39.06
CA GLU A 132 31.24 18.63 40.01
C GLU A 132 29.87 19.33 40.05
N ASP A 133 29.30 19.40 41.25
CA ASP A 133 28.73 20.58 41.87
C ASP A 133 27.85 21.53 41.05
N SER A 134 26.56 21.62 41.43
CA SER A 134 26.02 22.80 42.12
C SER A 134 24.49 22.73 42.27
N GLU A 135 24.06 22.63 43.53
CA GLU A 135 22.80 23.15 44.07
C GLU A 135 22.60 24.67 43.71
N PRO A 136 21.41 25.31 43.85
CA PRO A 136 20.42 25.01 44.88
C PRO A 136 18.93 25.10 44.52
N ARG A 137 18.20 24.42 45.40
CA ARG A 137 16.78 24.51 45.70
C ARG A 137 16.34 25.97 45.87
N HIS A 138 15.33 26.37 45.09
CA HIS A 138 14.44 27.45 45.50
C HIS A 138 13.17 26.86 46.08
N ASP A 139 13.12 26.88 47.42
CA ASP A 139 11.90 26.96 48.19
C ASP A 139 11.01 28.07 47.64
N ARG A 140 9.82 27.71 47.15
CA ARG A 140 8.72 28.64 47.03
C ARG A 140 7.50 28.04 47.68
N ALA A 141 7.29 28.45 48.93
CA ALA A 141 6.07 28.25 49.68
C ALA A 141 4.86 28.87 48.94
N PRO A 142 3.67 28.26 49.04
CA PRO A 142 2.45 28.75 48.41
C PRO A 142 1.86 29.94 49.19
N ALA A 143 1.53 31.01 48.48
CA ALA A 143 0.70 32.11 49.00
C ALA A 143 -0.79 31.72 48.97
N PRO A 144 -1.62 32.30 49.85
CA PRO A 144 -2.90 31.72 50.26
C PRO A 144 -4.06 32.00 49.29
N VAL A 145 -4.97 31.03 49.28
CA VAL A 145 -6.32 31.06 48.73
C VAL A 145 -7.15 32.18 49.39
N PRO A 146 -7.81 33.07 48.63
CA PRO A 146 -8.95 33.81 49.13
C PRO A 146 -10.22 32.96 48.97
N ASP A 147 -10.73 32.54 50.13
CA ASP A 147 -12.05 31.99 50.37
C ASP A 147 -13.10 33.09 50.15
N HIS A 148 -13.87 33.00 49.06
CA HIS A 148 -15.12 33.75 48.90
C HIS A 148 -16.27 32.78 48.71
N ARG A 149 -16.75 32.25 49.83
CA ARG A 149 -18.12 31.79 50.00
C ARG A 149 -19.06 32.99 50.05
N GLU A 150 -19.89 33.15 49.04
CA GLU A 150 -21.23 33.72 49.23
C GLU A 150 -22.31 32.68 48.86
N PRO A 151 -23.37 32.54 49.69
CA PRO A 151 -24.43 31.58 49.48
C PRO A 151 -25.54 32.15 48.58
N VAL A 152 -25.85 31.48 47.48
CA VAL A 152 -27.08 31.71 46.70
C VAL A 152 -28.08 30.59 47.02
N PRO A 153 -29.32 30.92 47.42
CA PRO A 153 -30.34 29.93 47.75
C PRO A 153 -31.15 29.51 46.51
N GLY A 154 -31.49 28.23 46.46
CA GLY A 154 -32.81 27.76 46.02
C GLY A 154 -33.13 27.83 44.52
N GLY A 155 -32.84 26.75 43.82
CA GLY A 155 -33.46 26.42 42.53
C GLY A 155 -33.54 24.92 42.39
N ALA A 156 -34.75 24.38 42.51
CA ALA A 156 -35.03 22.96 42.46
C ALA A 156 -35.00 22.41 41.01
N ASP A 157 -34.75 21.09 40.96
CA ASP A 157 -35.27 20.13 39.96
C ASP A 157 -34.38 19.79 38.73
N PRO A 158 -34.62 18.66 38.04
CA PRO A 158 -33.98 17.38 38.33
C PRO A 158 -33.29 16.78 37.09
N GLY A 159 -32.48 15.72 37.26
CA GLY A 159 -32.27 14.80 36.14
C GLY A 159 -30.94 14.05 36.08
N ALA A 160 -31.07 12.76 35.74
CA ALA A 160 -30.09 11.92 35.08
C ALA A 160 -28.78 11.62 35.84
N ARG A 161 -28.86 10.59 36.69
CA ARG A 161 -27.72 9.69 36.93
C ARG A 161 -27.39 8.98 35.62
N HIS A 162 -26.30 9.39 34.97
CA HIS A 162 -25.66 8.56 33.96
C HIS A 162 -24.55 7.72 34.58
N ASP A 163 -24.64 6.43 34.24
CA ASP A 163 -23.72 5.38 34.58
C ASP A 163 -22.27 5.73 34.21
N ARG A 164 -21.41 5.43 35.17
CA ARG A 164 -19.95 5.51 35.08
C ARG A 164 -19.46 4.30 34.28
N ALA A 165 -19.41 4.44 32.96
CA ALA A 165 -18.83 3.43 32.09
C ALA A 165 -17.30 3.49 32.12
N SER A 166 -16.73 2.42 32.66
CA SER A 166 -15.43 1.77 32.41
C SER A 166 -14.42 2.49 31.50
N ILE A 167 -13.31 2.89 32.10
CA ILE A 167 -12.07 3.26 31.42
C ILE A 167 -11.42 1.98 30.89
N ALA A 168 -11.64 1.65 29.61
CA ALA A 168 -10.86 0.64 28.92
C ALA A 168 -9.57 1.29 28.40
N SER A 169 -8.41 0.80 28.86
CA SER A 169 -7.09 1.19 28.33
C SER A 169 -6.88 0.54 26.96
N PRO A 170 -6.51 1.29 25.90
CA PRO A 170 -6.13 0.66 24.64
C PRO A 170 -4.63 0.34 24.63
N LEU A 171 -4.31 -0.94 24.70
CA LEU A 171 -3.05 -1.47 24.17
C LEU A 171 -3.12 -1.33 22.64
N VAL A 172 -2.42 -0.33 22.09
CA VAL A 172 -2.34 -0.10 20.64
C VAL A 172 -1.13 -0.85 20.08
N PRO A 173 -1.28 -1.71 19.04
CA PRO A 173 -0.15 -2.33 18.37
C PRO A 173 0.64 -1.30 17.53
N PRO A 174 1.96 -1.50 17.30
CA PRO A 174 2.77 -0.55 16.56
C PRO A 174 2.33 -0.43 15.10
N ALA A 175 1.86 0.76 14.71
CA ALA A 175 1.48 1.07 13.33
C ALA A 175 2.73 1.23 12.45
N ARG A 176 3.17 0.16 11.79
CA ARG A 176 4.21 0.22 10.74
C ARG A 176 3.57 0.58 9.39
N GLY A 177 3.96 1.70 8.79
CA GLY A 177 3.59 2.01 7.40
C GLY A 177 3.62 3.47 6.93
N ALA A 178 4.08 4.43 7.73
CA ALA A 178 4.28 5.80 7.23
C ALA A 178 5.52 5.86 6.32
N ILE A 179 5.36 6.39 5.11
CA ILE A 179 6.46 6.69 4.21
C ILE A 179 6.61 8.21 4.20
N VAL A 180 7.73 8.70 4.75
CA VAL A 180 8.15 10.08 4.57
C VAL A 180 8.72 10.19 3.15
N LEU A 181 8.07 10.96 2.29
CA LEU A 181 8.57 11.24 0.95
C LEU A 181 9.71 12.26 1.07
N HIS A 182 10.95 11.80 0.95
CA HIS A 182 12.10 12.69 0.77
C HIS A 182 12.19 13.09 -0.71
N LEU A 183 12.10 14.40 -0.98
CA LEU A 183 12.31 14.98 -2.29
C LEU A 183 13.80 14.81 -2.67
N ALA A 184 14.11 13.83 -3.50
CA ALA A 184 15.46 13.61 -4.03
C ALA A 184 15.59 14.23 -5.42
N ASP A 185 16.60 15.10 -5.52
CA ASP A 185 17.06 15.80 -6.71
C ASP A 185 17.51 14.82 -7.81
N ARG A 186 17.02 15.03 -9.04
CA ARG A 186 17.16 14.08 -10.16
C ARG A 186 18.33 14.51 -11.05
N GLY A 187 19.54 14.11 -10.68
CA GLY A 187 20.78 14.38 -11.42
C GLY A 187 21.36 13.16 -12.16
N ALA A 188 21.44 13.29 -13.48
CA ALA A 188 22.46 12.74 -14.40
C ALA A 188 22.64 11.21 -14.58
N GLY A 189 22.17 10.74 -15.74
CA GLY A 189 22.96 10.06 -16.78
C GLY A 189 23.77 8.81 -16.43
N ARG A 190 23.37 7.65 -16.96
CA ARG A 190 24.28 6.51 -17.13
C ARG A 190 24.11 5.82 -18.47
N ALA A 191 25.24 5.67 -19.15
CA ALA A 191 25.42 5.17 -20.50
C ALA A 191 25.04 3.69 -20.69
N MET A 192 24.50 3.38 -21.88
CA MET A 192 24.26 2.03 -22.35
C MET A 192 25.57 1.33 -22.70
N ALA A 193 25.74 0.11 -22.22
CA ALA A 193 26.74 -0.83 -22.69
C ALA A 193 26.09 -1.80 -23.68
N GLU A 194 26.61 -1.84 -24.91
CA GLU A 194 26.31 -2.86 -25.91
C GLU A 194 26.66 -4.26 -25.36
N HIS A 195 25.73 -5.21 -25.44
CA HIS A 195 25.98 -6.62 -25.17
C HIS A 195 25.71 -7.42 -26.45
N GLY A 196 26.72 -8.21 -26.83
CA GLY A 196 26.76 -9.00 -28.05
C GLY A 196 25.72 -10.12 -28.11
N ALA A 197 25.35 -10.44 -29.35
CA ALA A 197 24.35 -11.44 -29.70
C ALA A 197 24.75 -12.86 -29.25
N ALA A 198 23.84 -13.54 -28.56
CA ALA A 198 23.92 -14.97 -28.26
C ALA A 198 23.38 -15.81 -29.44
N PRO A 199 23.92 -17.03 -29.66
CA PRO A 199 23.56 -17.89 -30.78
C PRO A 199 22.15 -18.47 -30.66
N VAL A 200 21.44 -18.50 -31.79
CA VAL A 200 20.10 -19.06 -31.97
C VAL A 200 20.15 -20.60 -31.93
N PRO A 201 19.35 -21.29 -31.10
CA PRO A 201 19.27 -22.74 -31.14
C PRO A 201 18.45 -23.21 -32.36
N GLN A 202 19.05 -24.12 -33.14
CA GLN A 202 18.44 -24.80 -34.28
C GLN A 202 17.27 -25.68 -33.80
N ARG A 203 16.06 -25.45 -34.32
CA ARG A 203 14.91 -26.36 -34.15
C ARG A 203 15.16 -27.61 -34.98
N VAL A 204 15.10 -28.78 -34.34
CA VAL A 204 15.09 -30.09 -34.99
C VAL A 204 13.65 -30.45 -35.30
N ASP A 205 13.30 -30.51 -36.59
CA ASP A 205 11.99 -30.97 -37.04
C ASP A 205 11.85 -32.49 -36.80
N GLY A 206 10.77 -32.92 -36.15
CA GLY A 206 10.37 -34.35 -36.17
C GLY A 206 9.70 -34.96 -34.94
N GLN A 207 9.56 -34.26 -33.82
CA GLN A 207 8.84 -34.81 -32.66
C GLN A 207 7.54 -34.06 -32.38
N VAL A 208 6.43 -34.64 -32.82
CA VAL A 208 5.08 -34.27 -32.37
C VAL A 208 4.92 -34.84 -30.96
N PRO A 209 4.84 -34.01 -29.89
CA PRO A 209 4.54 -34.52 -28.57
C PRO A 209 3.13 -35.10 -28.59
N ARG A 210 3.00 -36.40 -28.29
CA ARG A 210 1.70 -37.02 -28.04
C ARG A 210 1.06 -36.30 -26.86
N VAL A 211 0.14 -35.40 -27.16
CA VAL A 211 -0.74 -34.74 -26.18
C VAL A 211 -1.57 -35.85 -25.52
N ARG A 212 -1.13 -36.28 -24.34
CA ARG A 212 -1.93 -37.08 -23.43
C ARG A 212 -3.16 -36.24 -23.09
N PRO A 213 -4.40 -36.74 -23.23
CA PRO A 213 -5.57 -36.02 -22.76
C PRO A 213 -5.35 -35.77 -21.27
N ALA A 214 -5.07 -34.51 -20.92
CA ALA A 214 -4.97 -34.10 -19.54
C ALA A 214 -6.29 -34.48 -18.91
N ALA A 215 -6.24 -35.40 -17.95
CA ALA A 215 -7.35 -35.80 -17.12
C ALA A 215 -8.17 -34.55 -16.78
N ALA A 216 -9.48 -34.61 -17.02
CA ALA A 216 -10.42 -33.59 -16.63
C ALA A 216 -10.17 -33.25 -15.15
N ARG A 217 -9.37 -32.19 -14.92
CA ARG A 217 -9.07 -31.70 -13.59
C ARG A 217 -10.41 -31.28 -13.04
N SER A 218 -10.88 -32.04 -12.07
CA SER A 218 -12.04 -31.77 -11.26
C SER A 218 -11.97 -30.31 -10.82
N ARG A 219 -12.73 -29.44 -11.50
CA ARG A 219 -12.88 -28.06 -11.06
C ARG A 219 -13.44 -28.13 -9.64
N PRO A 220 -12.80 -27.49 -8.65
CA PRO A 220 -13.33 -27.48 -7.30
C PRO A 220 -14.75 -26.90 -7.34
N VAL A 221 -15.70 -27.67 -6.82
CA VAL A 221 -17.15 -27.37 -6.84
C VAL A 221 -17.49 -26.01 -6.20
N GLY A 222 -16.55 -25.39 -5.46
CA GLY A 222 -16.71 -24.07 -4.84
C GLY A 222 -16.52 -22.85 -5.75
N TRP A 223 -15.81 -22.98 -6.88
CA TRP A 223 -15.41 -21.82 -7.72
C TRP A 223 -16.62 -21.07 -8.30
N GLY A 224 -17.67 -21.80 -8.67
CA GLY A 224 -18.91 -21.19 -9.17
C GLY A 224 -19.61 -20.31 -8.14
N SER A 225 -19.51 -20.65 -6.85
CA SER A 225 -20.15 -19.88 -5.77
C SER A 225 -19.44 -18.57 -5.49
N ALA A 226 -18.11 -18.55 -5.50
CA ALA A 226 -17.32 -17.34 -5.26
C ALA A 226 -17.45 -16.35 -6.42
N SER A 227 -17.38 -16.83 -7.67
CA SER A 227 -17.61 -15.98 -8.84
C SER A 227 -19.05 -15.46 -8.91
N ALA A 228 -20.06 -16.25 -8.56
CA ALA A 228 -21.43 -15.76 -8.49
C ALA A 228 -21.58 -14.63 -7.46
N ARG A 229 -20.96 -14.75 -6.28
CA ARG A 229 -20.92 -13.66 -5.28
C ARG A 229 -20.24 -12.41 -5.83
N ALA A 230 -19.10 -12.55 -6.49
CA ALA A 230 -18.40 -11.40 -7.08
C ALA A 230 -19.24 -10.69 -8.16
N VAL A 231 -19.99 -11.44 -8.97
CA VAL A 231 -20.94 -10.86 -9.93
C VAL A 231 -22.07 -10.11 -9.23
N SER A 232 -22.64 -10.67 -8.15
CA SER A 232 -23.67 -9.99 -7.36
C SER A 232 -23.16 -8.70 -6.72
N VAL A 233 -21.97 -8.71 -6.11
CA VAL A 233 -21.35 -7.52 -5.53
C VAL A 233 -21.05 -6.47 -6.60
N ALA A 234 -20.51 -6.87 -7.75
CA ALA A 234 -20.27 -5.96 -8.87
C ALA A 234 -21.57 -5.34 -9.38
N ALA A 235 -22.66 -6.11 -9.46
CA ALA A 235 -23.97 -5.60 -9.87
C ALA A 235 -24.57 -4.61 -8.85
N SER A 236 -24.41 -4.86 -7.55
CA SER A 236 -24.83 -3.90 -6.50
C SER A 236 -24.04 -2.60 -6.64
N LEU A 237 -22.71 -2.68 -6.71
CA LEU A 237 -21.87 -1.50 -6.89
C LEU A 237 -22.21 -0.71 -8.16
N GLN A 238 -22.55 -1.40 -9.25
CA GLN A 238 -23.03 -0.75 -10.48
C GLN A 238 -24.36 -0.03 -10.25
N SER A 239 -25.34 -0.70 -9.63
CA SER A 239 -26.65 -0.10 -9.34
C SER A 239 -26.52 1.15 -8.47
N ASP A 240 -25.67 1.10 -7.45
CA ASP A 240 -25.58 2.13 -6.43
C ASP A 240 -24.69 3.31 -6.85
N HIS A 241 -23.65 3.06 -7.67
CA HIS A 241 -22.58 4.04 -7.89
C HIS A 241 -22.26 4.35 -9.36
N LEU A 242 -22.73 3.56 -10.34
CA LEU A 242 -22.35 3.77 -11.76
C LEU A 242 -22.90 5.09 -12.34
N ALA A 243 -23.92 5.68 -11.73
CA ALA A 243 -24.45 6.98 -12.12
C ALA A 243 -23.52 8.15 -11.77
N ARG A 244 -22.47 7.92 -10.98
CA ARG A 244 -21.50 8.94 -10.60
C ARG A 244 -20.52 9.21 -11.75
N LEU A 245 -20.15 10.48 -11.93
CA LEU A 245 -19.40 10.94 -13.10
C LEU A 245 -17.97 10.39 -13.17
N GLU A 246 -17.38 10.13 -12.01
CA GLU A 246 -16.02 9.61 -11.89
C GLU A 246 -15.93 8.09 -12.14
N ALA A 247 -17.05 7.36 -12.12
CA ALA A 247 -17.08 5.91 -12.31
C ALA A 247 -16.80 5.55 -13.78
N MET A 248 -15.67 4.90 -14.06
CA MET A 248 -15.35 4.46 -15.42
C MET A 248 -15.76 3.02 -15.69
N GLN A 249 -15.47 2.12 -14.74
CA GLN A 249 -15.73 0.70 -14.90
C GLN A 249 -15.89 0.03 -13.53
N ILE A 250 -16.92 -0.80 -13.41
CA ILE A 250 -17.12 -1.73 -12.29
C ILE A 250 -17.39 -3.08 -12.92
N LYS A 251 -16.61 -4.11 -12.60
CA LYS A 251 -16.81 -5.46 -13.15
C LYS A 251 -16.31 -6.54 -12.18
N ALA A 252 -16.91 -7.72 -12.27
CA ALA A 252 -16.35 -8.91 -11.64
C ALA A 252 -15.16 -9.45 -12.47
N ASP A 253 -14.11 -9.89 -11.78
CA ASP A 253 -12.91 -10.50 -12.35
C ASP A 253 -12.61 -11.81 -11.60
N GLY A 254 -13.18 -12.92 -12.07
CA GLY A 254 -13.08 -14.20 -11.39
C GLY A 254 -13.82 -14.20 -10.05
N GLU A 255 -13.07 -14.21 -8.94
CA GLU A 255 -13.61 -14.21 -7.56
C GLU A 255 -13.51 -12.84 -6.87
N ARG A 256 -13.05 -11.81 -7.59
CA ARG A 256 -12.89 -10.45 -7.07
C ARG A 256 -13.71 -9.45 -7.89
N VAL A 257 -13.87 -8.24 -7.39
CA VAL A 257 -14.43 -7.12 -8.13
C VAL A 257 -13.34 -6.10 -8.41
N THR A 258 -13.31 -5.55 -9.61
CA THR A 258 -12.41 -4.45 -9.99
C THR A 258 -13.25 -3.21 -10.27
N VAL A 259 -12.87 -2.11 -9.63
CA VAL A 259 -13.44 -0.77 -9.78
C VAL A 259 -12.36 0.15 -10.33
N ALA A 260 -12.67 0.85 -11.41
CA ALA A 260 -11.80 1.87 -11.99
C ALA A 260 -12.54 3.21 -12.04
N ILE A 261 -11.91 4.26 -11.51
CA ILE A 261 -12.45 5.62 -11.45
C ILE A 261 -11.46 6.63 -12.03
N LYS A 262 -11.96 7.79 -12.44
CA LYS A 262 -11.17 8.98 -12.72
C LYS A 262 -11.57 10.05 -11.72
N ALA A 263 -10.80 10.16 -10.64
CA ALA A 263 -11.07 11.13 -9.59
C ALA A 263 -10.83 12.55 -10.12
N THR A 264 -11.72 13.47 -9.77
CA THR A 264 -11.61 14.89 -10.08
C THR A 264 -11.23 15.72 -8.87
N CYS A 265 -11.50 15.21 -7.66
CA CYS A 265 -11.04 15.74 -6.39
C CYS A 265 -10.69 14.61 -5.41
N LEU A 266 -10.07 14.95 -4.27
CA LEU A 266 -9.77 13.97 -3.23
C LEU A 266 -11.04 13.42 -2.54
N ASP A 267 -12.14 14.17 -2.52
CA ASP A 267 -13.42 13.67 -1.97
C ASP A 267 -13.98 12.49 -2.78
N ASP A 268 -13.78 12.48 -4.11
CA ASP A 268 -14.11 11.33 -4.95
C ASP A 268 -13.32 10.10 -4.50
N TRP A 269 -12.03 10.27 -4.24
CA TRP A 269 -11.16 9.20 -3.78
C TRP A 269 -11.59 8.66 -2.41
N GLU A 270 -11.88 9.53 -1.45
CA GLU A 270 -12.35 9.14 -0.13
C GLU A 270 -13.70 8.41 -0.17
N TYR A 271 -14.64 8.93 -0.98
CA TYR A 271 -15.92 8.29 -1.22
C TYR A 271 -15.74 6.86 -1.72
N TRP A 272 -14.87 6.65 -2.71
CA TRP A 272 -14.66 5.32 -3.27
C TRP A 272 -13.92 4.36 -2.34
N LEU A 273 -13.03 4.85 -1.46
CA LEU A 273 -12.44 4.02 -0.41
C LEU A 273 -13.53 3.47 0.53
N ASP A 274 -14.49 4.30 0.92
CA ASP A 274 -15.61 3.87 1.75
C ASP A 274 -16.56 2.94 0.97
N ALA A 275 -16.87 3.26 -0.29
CA ALA A 275 -17.79 2.49 -1.12
C ALA A 275 -17.31 1.05 -1.39
N ILE A 276 -15.99 0.83 -1.52
CA ILE A 276 -15.44 -0.53 -1.69
C ILE A 276 -15.27 -1.29 -0.37
N GLY A 277 -15.65 -0.70 0.76
CA GLY A 277 -15.41 -1.26 2.09
C GLY A 277 -13.93 -1.37 2.44
N ALA A 278 -13.12 -0.37 2.05
CA ALA A 278 -11.71 -0.35 2.44
C ALA A 278 -11.58 -0.08 3.95
N PRO A 279 -10.71 -0.80 4.66
CA PRO A 279 -10.45 -0.47 6.06
C PRO A 279 -9.79 0.91 6.18
N ARG A 280 -9.99 1.60 7.30
CA ARG A 280 -9.46 2.98 7.51
C ARG A 280 -7.94 3.08 7.37
N ASN A 281 -7.22 2.00 7.68
CA ASN A 281 -5.79 1.87 7.52
C ASN A 281 -5.36 1.15 6.23
N VAL A 282 -6.23 1.14 5.22
CA VAL A 282 -5.91 0.55 3.92
C VAL A 282 -4.61 1.13 3.40
N ARG A 283 -3.66 0.23 3.09
CA ARG A 283 -2.44 0.63 2.40
C ARG A 283 -2.78 0.91 0.95
N THR A 284 -2.49 2.12 0.51
CA THR A 284 -2.66 2.54 -0.86
C THR A 284 -1.30 2.52 -1.56
N ARG A 285 -1.29 2.25 -2.86
CA ARG A 285 -0.06 2.20 -3.66
C ARG A 285 -0.23 3.01 -4.93
N THR A 286 0.79 3.79 -5.26
CA THR A 286 0.85 4.50 -6.53
C THR A 286 1.42 3.58 -7.61
N ALA A 287 0.74 3.47 -8.75
CA ALA A 287 1.13 2.69 -9.91
C ALA A 287 1.00 3.55 -11.17
N GLY A 288 2.07 4.26 -11.52
CA GLY A 288 2.05 5.27 -12.59
C GLY A 288 1.11 6.42 -12.23
N HIS A 289 0.13 6.70 -13.10
CA HIS A 289 -0.88 7.76 -12.94
C HIS A 289 -2.15 7.30 -12.19
N ALA A 290 -2.05 6.22 -11.42
CA ALA A 290 -3.17 5.69 -10.67
C ALA A 290 -2.78 5.39 -9.22
N GLN A 291 -3.73 5.60 -8.31
CA GLN A 291 -3.67 5.13 -6.95
C GLN A 291 -4.51 3.84 -6.83
N VAL A 292 -3.96 2.83 -6.17
CA VAL A 292 -4.61 1.53 -6.00
C VAL A 292 -4.89 1.28 -4.52
N ALA A 293 -6.08 0.79 -4.22
CA ALA A 293 -6.50 0.33 -2.89
C ALA A 293 -7.27 -0.99 -2.98
N ALA A 294 -7.40 -1.67 -1.84
CA ALA A 294 -8.18 -2.90 -1.72
C ALA A 294 -9.16 -2.79 -0.55
N GLY A 295 -10.38 -3.26 -0.75
CA GLY A 295 -11.43 -3.39 0.25
C GLY A 295 -12.13 -4.73 0.16
N THR A 296 -13.17 -4.90 0.97
CA THR A 296 -13.97 -6.13 1.00
C THR A 296 -15.44 -5.78 1.18
N LEU A 297 -16.30 -6.34 0.33
CA LEU A 297 -17.77 -6.24 0.44
C LEU A 297 -18.37 -7.64 0.41
N ASP A 298 -19.19 -7.97 1.41
CA ASP A 298 -19.83 -9.29 1.54
C ASP A 298 -18.84 -10.48 1.42
N GLY A 299 -17.63 -10.30 1.95
CA GLY A 299 -16.55 -11.28 1.88
C GLY A 299 -15.88 -11.41 0.51
N VAL A 300 -16.24 -10.58 -0.47
CA VAL A 300 -15.62 -10.50 -1.79
C VAL A 300 -14.56 -9.40 -1.80
N ALA A 301 -13.36 -9.72 -2.26
CA ALA A 301 -12.28 -8.74 -2.42
C ALA A 301 -12.63 -7.75 -3.55
N VAL A 302 -12.48 -6.45 -3.26
CA VAL A 302 -12.71 -5.37 -4.22
C VAL A 302 -11.42 -4.58 -4.40
N HIS A 303 -10.94 -4.49 -5.64
CA HIS A 303 -9.77 -3.71 -6.01
C HIS A 303 -10.20 -2.39 -6.65
N LEU A 304 -9.73 -1.27 -6.11
CA LEU A 304 -9.97 0.06 -6.64
C LEU A 304 -8.71 0.59 -7.32
N THR A 305 -8.88 1.07 -8.56
CA THR A 305 -7.86 1.80 -9.32
C THR A 305 -8.39 3.19 -9.63
N ALA A 306 -7.79 4.22 -9.08
CA ALA A 306 -8.22 5.60 -9.23
C ALA A 306 -7.18 6.43 -10.00
N HIS A 307 -7.54 6.83 -11.22
CA HIS A 307 -6.72 7.72 -12.04
C HIS A 307 -6.84 9.17 -11.57
N GLY A 308 -5.75 9.94 -11.67
CA GLY A 308 -5.70 11.35 -11.27
C GLY A 308 -5.45 11.58 -9.77
N VAL A 309 -5.65 10.56 -8.92
CA VAL A 309 -5.41 10.66 -7.47
C VAL A 309 -3.96 10.99 -7.12
N PRO A 310 -2.92 10.42 -7.77
CA PRO A 310 -1.54 10.80 -7.46
C PRO A 310 -1.27 12.29 -7.68
N GLU A 311 -1.78 12.87 -8.77
CA GLU A 311 -1.65 14.30 -9.06
C GLU A 311 -2.42 15.16 -8.04
N LEU A 312 -3.63 14.76 -7.66
CA LEU A 312 -4.43 15.43 -6.63
C LEU A 312 -3.77 15.38 -5.24
N LEU A 313 -3.15 14.24 -4.88
CA LEU A 313 -2.39 14.11 -3.65
C LEU A 313 -1.13 14.98 -3.66
N GLN A 314 -0.47 15.10 -4.81
CA GLN A 314 0.68 15.98 -4.95
C GLN A 314 0.26 17.45 -4.80
N GLU A 315 -0.83 17.88 -5.45
CA GLU A 315 -1.37 19.24 -5.32
C GLU A 315 -1.74 19.58 -3.86
N ALA A 316 -2.40 18.64 -3.16
CA ALA A 316 -2.72 18.80 -1.75
C ALA A 316 -1.44 18.87 -0.89
N SER A 317 -0.42 18.07 -1.21
CA SER A 317 0.89 18.13 -0.52
C SER A 317 1.60 19.46 -0.75
N ASP A 318 1.56 20.01 -1.96
CA ASP A 318 2.22 21.26 -2.32
C ASP A 318 1.52 22.48 -1.70
N THR A 319 0.21 22.38 -1.45
CA THR A 319 -0.60 23.44 -0.84
C THR A 319 -0.52 23.44 0.69
N ALA A 320 -0.27 22.28 1.30
CA ALA A 320 -0.21 22.12 2.75
C ALA A 320 1.03 22.79 3.36
N ALA A 321 0.88 23.41 4.54
CA ALA A 321 1.99 24.03 5.25
C ALA A 321 2.95 23.01 5.88
N ASP A 322 2.42 21.91 6.43
CA ASP A 322 3.21 20.79 6.96
C ASP A 322 2.56 19.45 6.52
N PRO A 323 2.79 19.01 5.26
CA PRO A 323 2.13 17.83 4.71
C PRO A 323 2.61 16.53 5.38
N PHE A 324 1.67 15.68 5.74
CA PHE A 324 1.94 14.31 6.17
C PHE A 324 1.06 13.30 5.43
N PHE A 325 1.69 12.38 4.70
CA PHE A 325 0.99 11.32 3.98
C PHE A 325 0.70 10.12 4.87
N LEU A 326 -0.58 9.78 5.02
CA LEU A 326 -1.04 8.63 5.79
C LEU A 326 -2.20 7.92 5.06
N TRP A 327 -2.00 6.64 4.73
CA TRP A 327 -3.03 5.74 4.15
C TRP A 327 -3.77 6.30 2.94
N GLY A 328 -3.05 6.97 2.02
CA GLY A 328 -3.64 7.53 0.81
C GLY A 328 -4.29 8.90 0.98
N ARG A 329 -3.96 9.63 2.05
CA ARG A 329 -4.43 10.98 2.35
C ARG A 329 -3.27 11.88 2.74
N ILE A 330 -3.38 13.16 2.45
CA ILE A 330 -2.47 14.21 2.93
C ILE A 330 -3.16 14.94 4.08
N TYR A 331 -2.49 15.00 5.23
CA TYR A 331 -2.90 15.80 6.38
C TYR A 331 -1.99 17.01 6.48
N ASP A 332 -2.57 18.22 6.48
CA ASP A 332 -1.81 19.46 6.73
C ASP A 332 -1.68 19.70 8.24
N LEU A 333 -0.52 19.37 8.80
CA LEU A 333 -0.26 19.50 10.22
C LEU A 333 0.02 20.94 10.67
N GLY A 334 0.09 21.90 9.74
CA GLY A 334 0.21 23.33 10.05
C GLY A 334 -1.10 23.97 10.50
N VAL A 335 -2.22 23.26 10.36
CA VAL A 335 -3.56 23.72 10.76
C VAL A 335 -4.21 22.77 11.77
N GLY A 336 -5.36 23.17 12.32
CA GLY A 336 -6.14 22.30 13.19
C GLY A 336 -6.74 21.14 12.39
N GLN A 337 -6.91 19.99 13.04
CA GLN A 337 -7.48 18.78 12.44
C GLN A 337 -8.77 18.40 13.18
N VAL A 338 -9.91 18.45 12.51
CA VAL A 338 -11.23 18.17 13.10
C VAL A 338 -11.58 16.71 12.90
N ASP A 339 -11.94 16.02 13.97
CA ASP A 339 -12.51 14.68 13.87
C ASP A 339 -14.03 14.69 13.71
N ARG A 340 -14.63 13.52 13.45
CA ARG A 340 -16.08 13.38 13.28
C ARG A 340 -16.96 13.78 14.47
N ALA A 341 -16.35 14.05 15.63
CA ALA A 341 -17.03 14.51 16.85
C ALA A 341 -16.78 16.01 17.09
N ASP A 342 -16.38 16.74 16.04
CA ASP A 342 -16.07 18.17 16.03
C ASP A 342 -14.94 18.56 17.01
N ARG A 343 -14.09 17.59 17.38
CA ARG A 343 -12.94 17.85 18.25
C ARG A 343 -11.73 18.25 17.42
N ILE A 344 -11.04 19.29 17.87
CA ILE A 344 -9.88 19.86 17.17
C ILE A 344 -8.59 19.28 17.75
N TRP A 345 -7.81 18.64 16.90
CA TRP A 345 -6.48 18.11 17.18
C TRP A 345 -5.43 19.06 16.63
N LEU A 346 -4.36 19.28 17.40
CA LEU A 346 -3.26 20.19 17.06
C LEU A 346 -1.95 19.42 16.99
N SER A 347 -1.19 19.60 15.92
CA SER A 347 0.17 19.05 15.80
C SER A 347 1.09 19.70 16.85
N LEU A 348 1.92 18.89 17.50
CA LEU A 348 2.96 19.37 18.41
C LEU A 348 4.27 19.73 17.70
N GLY A 349 4.38 19.49 16.39
CA GLY A 349 5.66 19.55 15.66
C GLY A 349 6.66 18.48 16.12
N ARG A 350 6.23 17.52 16.96
CA ARG A 350 7.05 16.39 17.45
C ARG A 350 6.61 15.10 16.77
N ARG A 351 7.56 14.21 16.55
CA ARG A 351 7.35 12.88 15.97
C ARG A 351 7.72 11.82 17.01
N GLN A 352 7.08 10.65 16.94
CA GLN A 352 7.34 9.54 17.87
C GLN A 352 8.77 8.98 17.74
N ASP A 353 9.36 9.05 16.54
CA ASP A 353 10.72 8.61 16.19
C ASP A 353 11.29 9.40 15.00
N GLU A 354 12.49 9.07 14.51
CA GLU A 354 13.18 9.76 13.41
C GLU A 354 12.41 9.75 12.07
N ARG A 355 11.59 8.73 11.83
CA ARG A 355 10.66 8.66 10.68
C ARG A 355 9.22 8.98 11.09
N GLY A 356 9.06 9.48 12.31
CA GLY A 356 7.97 9.05 13.18
C GLY A 356 6.62 9.63 12.86
N MET A 357 5.62 8.90 13.35
CA MET A 357 4.24 9.32 13.35
C MET A 357 4.12 10.67 14.10
N PRO A 358 3.49 11.69 13.50
CA PRO A 358 3.23 12.97 14.14
C PRO A 358 2.40 12.77 15.41
N LEU A 359 2.76 13.51 16.45
CA LEU A 359 2.03 13.54 17.70
C LEU A 359 1.10 14.76 17.74
N LEU A 360 -0.17 14.53 18.01
CA LEU A 360 -1.20 15.56 18.13
C LEU A 360 -1.77 15.57 19.54
N VAL A 361 -2.25 16.73 19.97
CA VAL A 361 -2.98 16.92 21.23
C VAL A 361 -4.39 17.43 20.97
N LEU A 362 -5.33 17.04 21.82
CA LEU A 362 -6.69 17.53 21.77
C LEU A 362 -6.75 18.95 22.33
N ARG A 363 -7.21 19.91 21.52
CA ARG A 363 -7.30 21.32 21.89
C ARG A 363 -8.19 21.53 23.13
N GLY A 364 -7.75 22.39 24.04
CA GLY A 364 -8.49 22.73 25.26
C GLY A 364 -8.38 21.66 26.35
N THR A 365 -7.45 20.72 26.23
CA THR A 365 -7.19 19.70 27.24
C THR A 365 -5.68 19.62 27.51
N ASP A 366 -5.32 19.31 28.76
CA ASP A 366 -3.94 18.93 29.15
C ASP A 366 -3.69 17.42 28.96
N GLY A 367 -4.36 16.82 27.97
CA GLY A 367 -4.27 15.39 27.68
C GLY A 367 -2.89 14.98 27.14
N PRO A 368 -2.55 13.69 27.19
CA PRO A 368 -1.30 13.21 26.61
C PRO A 368 -1.29 13.39 25.08
N PRO A 369 -0.11 13.44 24.44
CA PRO A 369 -0.01 13.40 22.99
C PRO A 369 -0.39 12.03 22.42
N TYR A 370 -1.07 12.03 21.27
CA TYR A 370 -1.50 10.84 20.57
C TYR A 370 -0.92 10.79 19.15
N PRO A 371 -0.45 9.62 18.66
CA PRO A 371 -0.03 9.47 17.27
C PRO A 371 -1.20 9.69 16.30
N LEU A 372 -0.95 10.40 15.19
CA LEU A 372 -1.95 10.67 14.15
C LEU A 372 -2.68 9.40 13.69
N ALA A 373 -1.95 8.32 13.42
CA ALA A 373 -2.55 7.04 13.03
C ALA A 373 -3.54 6.48 14.06
N SER A 374 -3.25 6.63 15.36
CA SER A 374 -4.15 6.18 16.43
C SER A 374 -5.44 7.00 16.46
N ILE A 375 -5.32 8.32 16.25
CA ILE A 375 -6.47 9.23 16.16
C ILE A 375 -7.34 8.86 14.95
N VAL A 376 -6.74 8.69 13.77
CA VAL A 376 -7.47 8.35 12.53
C VAL A 376 -8.18 7.00 12.64
N MET A 377 -7.57 6.01 13.30
CA MET A 377 -8.23 4.72 13.54
C MET A 377 -9.45 4.86 14.45
N ALA A 378 -9.32 5.56 15.57
CA ALA A 378 -10.38 5.71 16.56
C ALA A 378 -11.51 6.64 16.07
N HIS A 379 -11.17 7.70 15.36
CA HIS A 379 -12.08 8.81 15.09
C HIS A 379 -12.38 9.02 13.60
N GLY A 380 -11.72 8.29 12.70
CA GLY A 380 -11.90 8.41 11.25
C GLY A 380 -10.95 9.43 10.64
N PRO A 381 -11.03 9.66 9.32
CA PRO A 381 -10.30 10.74 8.67
C PRO A 381 -10.55 12.08 9.35
N LEU A 382 -9.52 12.92 9.40
CA LEU A 382 -9.59 14.26 9.98
C LEU A 382 -9.71 15.29 8.87
N THR A 383 -10.52 16.32 9.10
CA THR A 383 -10.69 17.44 8.17
C THR A 383 -9.85 18.62 8.63
N ALA A 384 -9.06 19.20 7.73
CA ALA A 384 -8.32 20.41 8.03
C ALA A 384 -9.29 21.57 8.39
N THR A 385 -9.00 22.28 9.47
CA THR A 385 -9.71 23.49 9.86
C THR A 385 -8.73 24.61 10.13
N PRO A 386 -8.97 25.83 9.60
CA PRO A 386 -8.21 27.00 9.99
C PRO A 386 -8.22 27.12 11.51
N LEU A 387 -7.05 27.29 12.12
CA LEU A 387 -7.01 27.65 13.52
C LEU A 387 -7.76 28.98 13.63
N PRO A 388 -8.81 29.09 14.48
CA PRO A 388 -9.40 30.39 14.71
C PRO A 388 -8.26 31.26 15.20
N SER A 389 -8.05 32.38 14.50
CA SER A 389 -7.06 33.39 14.83
C SER A 389 -7.35 33.86 16.25
N GLY A 390 -6.84 33.11 17.22
CA GLY A 390 -7.07 33.33 18.61
C GLY A 390 -6.33 34.61 18.92
N GLY A 391 -7.07 35.72 18.89
CA GLY A 391 -6.64 36.97 19.48
C GLY A 391 -6.25 36.63 20.91
N ILE A 392 -4.95 36.50 21.15
CA ILE A 392 -4.35 36.63 22.46
C ILE A 392 -4.42 38.14 22.80
N THR A 393 -5.61 38.70 22.79
CA THR A 393 -5.98 39.83 23.62
C THR A 393 -6.38 39.15 24.93
N GLY A 394 -5.45 38.84 25.83
CA GLY A 394 -4.69 39.88 26.50
C GLY A 394 -5.60 40.73 27.41
N ASP A 395 -6.81 40.27 27.74
CA ASP A 395 -7.59 40.84 28.85
C ASP A 395 -7.07 40.22 30.16
N SER A 396 -5.96 40.77 30.63
CA SER A 396 -5.64 40.75 32.06
C SER A 396 -6.47 41.83 32.73
N ALA A 397 -7.52 41.41 33.45
CA ALA A 397 -8.25 42.25 34.40
C ALA A 397 -7.88 41.82 35.82
#